data_AF-A0A2A2M471-F1
#
_entry.id   AF-A0A2A2M471-F1
#
_cell.length_a   1.000
_cell.length_b   1.000
_cell.length_c   1.000
_cell.angle_alpha   90.00
_cell.angle_beta   90.00
_cell.angle_gamma   90.00
#
_symmetry.space_group_name_H-M   'P 1'
#
loop_
_entity.id
_entity.type
_entity.pdbx_description
1 polymer ?
#
loop_
_entity_poly.entity_id
_entity_poly.type
_entity_poly.pdbx_seq_one_letter_code
_entity_poly.pdbx_strand_id
1 'polypeptide(L)'
;MVKQRRESIQMYESGGRQELADAEKAEVAVIERFLPAQMSDAETTAAIEAIKAELGAAGMKDMGRVMAELKARHAANLDMSKASGLVKAALS
;
A
#
# COMPACT_ATOMS: atom_id res chain seq x y z
N MET A 1 -11.66 -6.48 -0.91
CA MET A 1 -12.07 -7.12 0.36
C MET A 1 -11.37 -6.49 1.57
N VAL A 2 -10.05 -6.68 1.77
CA VAL A 2 -9.31 -6.10 2.92
C VAL A 2 -9.46 -4.57 3.04
N LYS A 3 -9.35 -3.84 1.92
CA LYS A 3 -9.54 -2.38 1.90
C LYS A 3 -10.90 -1.94 2.48
N GLN A 4 -12.00 -2.58 2.06
CA GLN A 4 -13.34 -2.25 2.55
C GLN A 4 -13.47 -2.51 4.05
N ARG A 5 -12.87 -3.61 4.55
CA ARG A 5 -12.85 -3.90 6.00
C ARG A 5 -12.05 -2.86 6.78
N ARG A 6 -10.90 -2.40 6.25
CA ARG A 6 -10.12 -1.30 6.85
C ARG A 6 -10.92 0.02 6.92
N GLU A 7 -11.70 0.32 5.88
CA GLU A 7 -12.63 1.48 5.88
C GLU A 7 -13.73 1.31 6.94
N SER A 8 -14.31 0.11 7.07
CA SER A 8 -15.30 -0.22 8.11
C SER A 8 -14.75 -0.08 9.53
N ILE A 9 -13.51 -0.55 9.78
CA ILE A 9 -12.83 -0.37 11.08
C ILE A 9 -12.81 1.11 11.45
N GLN A 10 -12.34 1.97 10.54
CA GLN A 10 -12.20 3.40 10.81
C GLN A 10 -13.57 4.06 11.08
N MET A 11 -14.61 3.64 10.36
CA MET A 11 -15.98 4.10 10.58
C MET A 11 -16.52 3.68 11.96
N TYR A 12 -16.29 2.42 12.37
CA TYR A 12 -16.74 1.90 13.67
C TYR A 12 -16.00 2.54 14.84
N GLU A 13 -14.68 2.73 14.73
CA GLU A 13 -13.89 3.45 15.74
C GLU A 13 -14.36 4.89 15.89
N SER A 14 -14.58 5.59 14.78
CA SER A 14 -15.09 6.98 14.78
C SER A 14 -16.49 7.08 15.38
N GLY A 15 -17.30 6.03 15.25
CA GLY A 15 -18.64 5.93 15.84
C GLY A 15 -18.69 5.38 17.26
N GLY A 16 -17.55 5.12 17.91
CA GLY A 16 -17.48 4.54 19.27
C GLY A 16 -17.97 3.09 19.35
N ARG A 17 -18.04 2.37 18.23
CA ARG A 17 -18.53 0.98 18.12
C ARG A 17 -17.36 0.00 18.17
N GLN A 18 -16.64 -0.01 19.28
CA GLN A 18 -15.38 -0.76 19.43
C GLN A 18 -15.52 -2.26 19.11
N GLU A 19 -16.59 -2.91 19.57
CA GLU A 19 -16.82 -4.34 19.31
C GLU A 19 -16.88 -4.68 17.80
N LEU A 20 -17.48 -3.80 16.99
CA LEU A 20 -17.55 -3.99 15.54
C LEU A 20 -16.20 -3.74 14.88
N ALA A 21 -15.45 -2.74 15.35
CA ALA A 21 -14.09 -2.50 14.88
C ALA A 21 -13.17 -3.69 15.16
N ASP A 22 -13.27 -4.28 16.35
CA ASP A 22 -12.43 -5.41 16.75
C ASP A 22 -12.79 -6.69 15.97
N ALA A 23 -14.08 -6.91 15.68
CA ALA A 23 -14.51 -7.99 14.79
C ALA A 23 -13.91 -7.85 13.38
N GLU A 24 -13.97 -6.65 12.79
CA GLU A 24 -13.36 -6.40 11.48
C GLU A 24 -11.83 -6.54 11.50
N LYS A 25 -11.15 -6.11 12.57
CA LYS A 25 -9.70 -6.30 12.74
C LYS A 25 -9.33 -7.78 12.77
N ALA A 26 -10.11 -8.60 13.48
CA ALA A 26 -9.89 -10.04 13.53
C ALA A 26 -10.02 -10.68 12.13
N GLU A 27 -11.05 -10.30 11.38
CA GLU A 27 -11.26 -10.76 9.99
C GLU A 27 -10.12 -10.32 9.06
N VAL A 28 -9.67 -9.08 9.17
CA VAL A 28 -8.51 -8.56 8.42
C VAL A 28 -7.26 -9.38 8.73
N ALA A 29 -6.98 -9.66 10.00
CA ALA A 29 -5.82 -10.45 10.42
C ALA A 29 -5.86 -11.89 9.89
N VAL A 30 -7.05 -12.50 9.76
CA VAL A 30 -7.20 -13.82 9.13
C VAL A 30 -6.91 -13.73 7.63
N ILE A 31 -7.49 -12.77 6.92
CA ILE A 31 -7.28 -12.61 5.47
C ILE A 31 -5.81 -12.33 5.16
N GLU A 32 -5.15 -11.50 5.95
CA GLU A 32 -3.73 -11.14 5.77
C GLU A 32 -2.79 -12.35 5.88
N ARG A 33 -3.16 -13.41 6.62
CA ARG A 33 -2.38 -14.67 6.67
C ARG A 33 -2.38 -15.44 5.35
N PHE A 34 -3.37 -15.19 4.48
CA PHE A 34 -3.47 -15.82 3.16
C PHE A 34 -2.91 -14.93 2.05
N LEU A 35 -2.50 -13.71 2.37
CA LEU A 35 -1.85 -12.82 1.42
C LEU A 35 -0.33 -13.02 1.45
N PRO A 36 0.38 -12.79 0.33
CA PRO A 36 1.82 -12.70 0.33
C PRO A 36 2.29 -11.62 1.32
N ALA A 37 3.39 -11.90 2.02
CA ALA A 37 3.99 -10.97 2.98
C ALA A 37 4.17 -9.60 2.33
N GLN A 38 3.47 -8.59 2.86
CA GLN A 38 3.55 -7.25 2.29
C GLN A 38 4.94 -6.67 2.51
N MET A 39 5.46 -5.97 1.51
CA MET A 39 6.67 -5.18 1.65
C MET A 39 6.45 -4.11 2.72
N SER A 40 7.46 -3.90 3.56
CA SER A 40 7.51 -2.78 4.47
C SER A 40 7.61 -1.45 3.69
N ASP A 41 7.36 -0.35 4.39
CA ASP A 41 7.50 0.99 3.79
C ASP A 41 8.95 1.23 3.33
N ALA A 42 9.95 0.73 4.07
CA ALA A 42 11.37 0.83 3.71
C ALA A 42 11.73 0.02 2.45
N GLU A 43 11.25 -1.23 2.35
CA GLU A 43 11.44 -2.05 1.15
C GLU A 43 10.75 -1.44 -0.06
N THR A 44 9.55 -0.88 0.14
CA THR A 44 8.80 -0.19 -0.91
C THR A 44 9.57 1.04 -1.41
N THR A 45 10.10 1.87 -0.51
CA THR A 45 10.93 3.02 -0.89
C THR A 45 12.20 2.59 -1.64
N ALA A 46 12.88 1.54 -1.19
CA ALA A 46 14.07 1.03 -1.88
C ALA A 46 13.75 0.56 -3.32
N ALA A 47 12.63 -0.15 -3.52
CA ALA A 47 12.17 -0.57 -4.84
C ALA A 47 11.83 0.63 -5.74
N ILE A 48 11.21 1.68 -5.18
CA ILE A 48 10.91 2.92 -5.91
C ILE A 48 12.19 3.60 -6.38
N GLU A 49 13.20 3.74 -5.52
CA GLU A 49 14.48 4.36 -5.90
C GLU A 49 15.23 3.56 -6.97
N ALA A 50 15.22 2.23 -6.88
CA ALA A 50 15.80 1.37 -7.92
C ALA A 50 15.11 1.58 -9.27
N ILE A 51 13.77 1.55 -9.29
CA ILE A 51 12.97 1.78 -10.51
C ILE A 51 13.19 3.18 -11.07
N LYS A 52 13.31 4.21 -10.21
CA LYS A 52 13.61 5.57 -10.66
C LYS A 52 14.94 5.64 -11.39
N ALA A 53 15.99 5.05 -10.81
CA ALA A 53 17.32 5.00 -11.41
C ALA A 53 17.31 4.25 -12.75
N GLU A 54 16.64 3.11 -12.83
CA GLU A 54 16.52 2.32 -14.07
C GLU A 54 15.76 3.06 -15.18
N LEU A 55 14.67 3.75 -14.83
CA LEU A 55 13.81 4.44 -15.80
C LEU A 55 14.30 5.86 -16.15
N GLY A 56 15.32 6.37 -15.46
CA GLY A 56 15.75 7.76 -15.51
C GLY A 56 14.65 8.74 -15.07
N ALA A 57 13.79 8.31 -14.16
CA ALA A 57 12.65 9.09 -13.69
C ALA A 57 13.12 10.17 -12.70
N ALA A 58 12.80 11.44 -13.01
CA ALA A 58 13.33 12.58 -12.26
C ALA A 58 12.25 13.57 -11.78
N GLY A 59 10.97 13.25 -11.96
CA GLY A 59 9.92 14.10 -11.43
C GLY A 59 8.52 13.56 -11.65
N MET A 60 7.54 14.36 -11.23
CA MET A 60 6.12 13.96 -11.17
C MET A 60 5.53 13.48 -12.52
N LYS A 61 6.08 13.93 -13.66
CA LYS A 61 5.70 13.44 -15.00
C LYS A 61 5.94 11.94 -15.20
N ASP A 62 6.91 11.37 -14.47
CA ASP A 62 7.29 9.96 -14.56
C ASP A 62 6.52 9.08 -13.56
N MET A 63 5.68 9.67 -12.70
CA MET A 63 4.95 8.94 -11.65
C MET A 63 4.14 7.77 -12.21
N GLY A 64 3.48 7.94 -13.35
CA GLY A 64 2.72 6.86 -13.99
C GLY A 64 3.61 5.70 -14.43
N ARG A 65 4.82 5.98 -14.96
CA ARG A 65 5.80 4.96 -15.38
C ARG A 65 6.37 4.22 -14.17
N VAL A 66 6.78 4.95 -13.14
CA VAL A 66 7.31 4.36 -11.90
C VAL A 66 6.26 3.49 -11.21
N MET A 67 5.01 3.96 -11.11
CA MET A 67 3.90 3.16 -10.56
C MET A 67 3.59 1.91 -11.38
N ALA A 68 3.63 2.01 -12.71
CA ALA A 68 3.38 0.86 -13.59
C ALA A 68 4.44 -0.23 -13.39
N GLU A 69 5.71 0.14 -13.34
CA GLU A 69 6.82 -0.79 -13.13
C GLU A 69 6.80 -1.40 -11.73
N LEU A 70 6.52 -0.58 -10.71
CA LEU A 70 6.40 -1.04 -9.32
C LEU A 70 5.29 -2.07 -9.18
N LYS A 71 4.14 -1.84 -9.84
CA LYS A 71 3.03 -2.80 -9.88
C LYS A 71 3.41 -4.06 -10.65
N ALA A 72 4.09 -3.95 -11.79
CA ALA A 72 4.51 -5.10 -12.58
C ALA A 72 5.42 -6.06 -11.78
N ARG A 73 6.34 -5.52 -10.96
CA ARG A 73 7.29 -6.31 -10.18
C ARG A 73 6.76 -6.76 -8.82
N HIS A 74 5.91 -5.97 -8.18
CA HIS A 74 5.60 -6.14 -6.75
C HIS A 74 4.11 -6.19 -6.42
N ALA A 75 3.18 -6.22 -7.40
CA ALA A 75 1.74 -6.15 -7.13
C ALA A 75 1.21 -7.11 -6.05
N ALA A 76 1.80 -8.31 -5.93
CA ALA A 76 1.38 -9.32 -4.97
C ALA A 76 1.70 -8.94 -3.50
N ASN A 77 2.75 -8.14 -3.30
CA ASN A 77 3.31 -7.81 -1.98
C ASN A 77 3.26 -6.29 -1.69
N LEU A 78 2.73 -5.49 -2.62
CA LEU A 78 2.72 -4.03 -2.53
C LEU A 78 1.40 -3.52 -1.97
N ASP A 79 1.48 -2.72 -0.90
CA ASP A 79 0.33 -1.96 -0.43
C ASP A 79 0.07 -0.76 -1.36
N MET A 80 -0.82 -0.96 -2.32
CA MET A 80 -1.21 0.06 -3.30
C MET A 80 -1.78 1.33 -2.68
N SER A 81 -2.33 1.26 -1.45
CA SER A 81 -2.84 2.46 -0.76
C SER A 81 -1.71 3.39 -0.29
N LYS A 82 -0.54 2.82 0.02
CA LYS A 82 0.66 3.55 0.43
C LYS A 82 1.59 3.88 -0.73
N ALA A 83 1.69 2.97 -1.71
CA ALA A 83 2.64 3.07 -2.82
C ALA A 83 2.55 4.40 -3.58
N SER A 84 1.33 4.90 -3.83
CA SER A 84 1.12 6.18 -4.53
C SER A 84 1.68 7.38 -3.76
N GLY A 85 1.52 7.41 -2.44
CA GLY A 85 2.07 8.45 -1.57
C GLY A 85 3.60 8.40 -1.53
N LEU A 86 4.17 7.19 -1.44
CA LEU A 86 5.62 6.99 -1.43
C LEU A 86 6.27 7.34 -2.77
N VAL A 87 5.68 6.94 -3.90
CA VAL A 87 6.17 7.32 -5.23
C VAL A 87 6.08 8.82 -5.45
N LYS A 88 4.99 9.46 -5.03
CA LYS A 88 4.87 10.91 -5.09
C LYS A 88 6.00 11.56 -4.30
N ALA A 89 6.22 11.16 -3.04
CA ALA A 89 7.27 11.72 -2.20
C ALA A 89 8.67 11.56 -2.82
N ALA A 90 8.94 10.44 -3.49
CA ALA A 90 10.22 10.18 -4.14
C ALA A 90 10.45 10.98 -5.44
N LEU A 91 9.40 11.48 -6.07
CA LEU A 91 9.43 12.24 -7.32
C LEU A 91 9.09 13.73 -7.15
N SER A 92 8.86 14.16 -5.91
CA SER A 92 8.60 15.55 -5.51
C SER A 92 9.89 16.35 -5.35
#